data_AF-A0A2I0ELA1-F1
#
_entry.id   AF-A0A2I0ELA1-F1
#
_cell.length_a   1.000
_cell.length_b   1.000
_cell.length_c   1.000
_cell.angle_alpha   90.00
_cell.angle_beta   90.00
_cell.angle_gamma   90.00
#
_symmetry.space_group_name_H-M   'P 1'
#
loop_
_entity.id
_entity.type
_entity.pdbx_description
1 polymer ?
#
loop_
_entity_poly.entity_id
_entity_poly.type
_entity_poly.pdbx_seq_one_letter_code
_entity_poly.pdbx_strand_id
1 'polypeptide(L)'
;MSYFRSKPLRVVFTILWIIFVGLIITLGFSTDPYLLHVQNIPPPHPYPIELVVILIMAMLFHLSLLVTMDLYMDSRWKFFAMLLTSILFLFGFGMMAMHAPPSLGGMIFWTFLSSLLFLLLCFRQVCLFFLRRFFCRESV
;
A
#
# COMPACT_ATOMS: atom_id res chain seq x y z
N MET A 1 -4.06 19.52 17.91
CA MET A 1 -3.43 19.81 16.59
C MET A 1 -1.90 19.62 16.53
N SER A 2 -1.20 19.22 17.61
CA SER A 2 0.27 19.03 17.60
C SER A 2 0.73 17.73 16.91
N TYR A 3 0.02 16.61 17.09
CA TYR A 3 0.39 15.30 16.55
C TYR A 3 0.47 15.28 15.00
N PHE A 4 -0.50 15.91 14.33
CA PHE A 4 -0.58 16.00 12.86
C PHE A 4 0.67 16.60 12.22
N ARG A 5 1.26 17.60 12.87
CA ARG A 5 2.45 18.29 12.37
C ARG A 5 3.74 17.51 12.62
N SER A 6 3.75 16.69 13.68
CA SER A 6 4.94 15.92 14.09
C SER A 6 5.18 14.67 13.25
N LYS A 7 4.14 14.02 12.72
CA LYS A 7 4.23 12.74 11.99
C LYS A 7 3.33 12.69 10.75
N PRO A 8 3.58 13.54 9.73
CA PRO A 8 2.69 13.69 8.58
C PRO A 8 2.51 12.38 7.79
N LEU A 9 3.54 11.55 7.69
CA LEU A 9 3.47 10.26 6.97
C LEU A 9 2.48 9.29 7.61
N ARG A 10 2.45 9.18 8.94
CA ARG A 10 1.53 8.28 9.65
C ARG A 10 0.08 8.71 9.45
N VAL A 11 -0.18 10.02 9.48
CA VAL A 11 -1.51 10.57 9.24
C VAL A 11 -1.97 10.25 7.82
N VAL A 12 -1.14 10.55 6.81
CA VAL A 12 -1.49 10.30 5.40
C VAL A 12 -1.78 8.82 5.17
N PHE A 13 -0.94 7.92 5.69
CA PHE A 13 -1.17 6.48 5.59
C PHE A 13 -2.44 6.02 6.31
N THR A 14 -2.77 6.60 7.47
CA THR A 14 -4.00 6.26 8.20
C THR A 14 -5.24 6.69 7.42
N ILE A 15 -5.23 7.90 6.86
CA ILE A 15 -6.35 8.40 6.05
C ILE A 15 -6.52 7.55 4.80
N LEU A 16 -5.43 7.28 4.08
CA LEU A 16 -5.46 6.40 2.91
C LEU A 16 -5.97 5.01 3.30
N TRP A 17 -5.54 4.47 4.44
CA TRP A 17 -5.98 3.14 4.90
C TRP A 17 -7.50 3.09 5.08
N ILE A 18 -8.09 4.08 5.77
CA ILE A 18 -9.54 4.16 5.96
C ILE A 18 -10.27 4.18 4.61
N ILE A 19 -9.78 4.99 3.66
CA ILE A 19 -10.34 5.10 2.31
C ILE A 19 -10.32 3.75 1.60
N PHE A 20 -9.18 3.05 1.64
CA PHE A 20 -9.01 1.79 0.94
C PHE A 20 -9.75 0.61 1.61
N VAL A 21 -9.90 0.61 2.94
CA VAL A 21 -10.80 -0.35 3.62
C VAL A 21 -12.23 -0.15 3.11
N GLY A 22 -12.70 1.10 3.08
CA GLY A 22 -14.03 1.43 2.54
C GLY A 22 -14.18 0.97 1.08
N LEU A 23 -13.15 1.23 0.26
CA LEU A 23 -13.13 0.85 -1.15
C LEU A 23 -13.14 -0.67 -1.36
N ILE A 24 -12.39 -1.45 -0.57
CA ILE A 24 -12.40 -2.92 -0.64
C ILE A 24 -13.78 -3.47 -0.26
N ILE A 25 -14.40 -2.92 0.79
CA ILE A 25 -15.74 -3.32 1.25
C ILE A 25 -16.78 -3.03 0.16
N THR A 26 -16.77 -1.83 -0.42
CA THR A 26 -17.74 -1.45 -1.47
C THR A 26 -17.51 -2.22 -2.76
N LEU A 27 -16.26 -2.48 -3.16
CA LEU A 27 -15.94 -3.31 -4.31
C LEU A 27 -16.37 -4.77 -4.13
N GLY A 28 -16.50 -5.27 -2.91
CA GLY A 28 -17.09 -6.59 -2.66
C GLY A 28 -18.57 -6.69 -3.07
N PHE A 29 -19.29 -5.57 -3.19
CA PHE A 29 -20.65 -5.53 -3.72
C PHE A 29 -20.70 -5.36 -5.25
N SER A 30 -19.57 -5.10 -5.89
CA SER A 30 -19.49 -4.96 -7.34
C SER A 30 -19.62 -6.33 -8.01
N THR A 31 -20.28 -6.37 -9.16
CA THR A 31 -20.44 -7.60 -9.94
C THR A 31 -19.08 -8.11 -10.38
N ASP A 32 -18.78 -9.37 -10.10
CA ASP A 32 -17.54 -9.99 -10.54
C ASP A 32 -17.68 -10.46 -12.00
N PRO A 33 -16.97 -9.82 -12.95
CA PRO A 33 -17.04 -10.22 -14.36
C PRO A 33 -16.50 -11.63 -14.60
N TYR A 34 -15.62 -12.14 -13.74
CA TYR A 34 -15.07 -13.49 -13.85
C TYR A 34 -16.13 -14.54 -13.55
N LEU A 35 -16.90 -14.35 -12.46
CA LEU A 35 -18.03 -15.23 -12.13
C LEU A 35 -19.08 -15.25 -13.24
N LEU A 36 -19.31 -14.10 -13.85
CA LEU A 36 -20.35 -13.92 -14.86
C LEU A 36 -19.96 -14.48 -16.23
N HIS A 37 -18.74 -14.20 -16.70
CA HIS A 37 -18.30 -14.53 -18.07
C HIS A 37 -17.48 -15.81 -18.17
N VAL A 38 -16.81 -16.23 -17.09
CA VAL A 38 -15.96 -17.44 -17.10
C VAL A 38 -16.67 -18.59 -16.41
N GLN A 39 -17.28 -18.35 -15.25
CA GLN A 39 -17.98 -19.41 -14.50
C GLN A 39 -19.47 -19.54 -14.85
N ASN A 40 -20.03 -18.62 -15.65
CA ASN A 40 -21.43 -18.60 -16.08
C ASN A 40 -22.43 -18.70 -14.92
N ILE A 41 -22.10 -18.14 -13.76
CA ILE A 41 -22.99 -18.13 -12.60
C ILE A 41 -23.97 -16.95 -12.77
N PRO A 42 -25.30 -17.18 -12.76
CA PRO A 42 -26.26 -16.09 -12.84
C PRO A 42 -26.32 -15.29 -11.53
N PRO A 43 -26.62 -13.98 -11.58
CA PRO A 43 -26.88 -13.20 -10.38
C PRO A 43 -28.17 -13.67 -9.67
N PRO A 44 -28.32 -13.41 -8.35
CA PRO A 44 -27.43 -12.65 -7.48
C PRO A 44 -26.25 -13.48 -6.94
N HIS A 45 -25.05 -12.89 -6.94
CA HIS A 45 -23.88 -13.49 -6.30
C HIS A 45 -23.85 -13.16 -4.80
N PRO A 46 -23.49 -14.11 -3.93
CA PRO A 46 -23.26 -13.81 -2.52
C PRO A 46 -22.05 -12.88 -2.36
N TYR A 47 -22.10 -12.01 -1.36
CA TYR A 47 -20.98 -11.14 -1.02
C TYR A 47 -19.76 -11.99 -0.61
N PRO A 48 -18.57 -11.79 -1.21
CA PRO A 48 -17.38 -12.60 -0.94
C PRO A 48 -16.72 -12.17 0.37
N ILE A 49 -17.39 -12.43 1.50
CA ILE A 49 -16.98 -11.97 2.83
C ILE A 49 -15.62 -12.51 3.23
N GLU A 50 -15.34 -13.78 2.94
CA GLU A 50 -14.07 -14.43 3.28
C GLU A 50 -12.90 -13.69 2.63
N LEU A 51 -13.01 -13.41 1.34
CA LEU A 51 -12.00 -12.66 0.60
C LEU A 51 -11.82 -11.25 1.16
N VAL A 52 -12.91 -10.52 1.40
CA VAL A 52 -12.84 -9.15 1.93
C VAL A 52 -12.13 -9.12 3.27
N VAL A 53 -12.45 -10.06 4.17
CA VAL A 53 -11.79 -10.19 5.46
C VAL A 53 -10.31 -10.51 5.29
N ILE A 54 -9.94 -11.44 4.41
CA ILE A 54 -8.53 -11.78 4.12
C ILE A 54 -7.77 -10.55 3.62
N LEU A 55 -8.35 -9.77 2.71
CA LEU A 55 -7.71 -8.57 2.16
C LEU A 55 -7.53 -7.49 3.24
N ILE A 56 -8.53 -7.27 4.10
CA ILE A 56 -8.41 -6.33 5.23
C ILE A 56 -7.33 -6.80 6.21
N MET A 57 -7.29 -8.09 6.54
CA MET A 57 -6.26 -8.66 7.42
C MET A 57 -4.85 -8.54 6.80
N ALA A 58 -4.72 -8.78 5.50
CA ALA A 58 -3.46 -8.60 4.79
C ALA A 58 -3.02 -7.13 4.78
N MET A 59 -3.95 -6.20 4.63
CA MET A 59 -3.68 -4.76 4.67
C MET A 59 -3.29 -4.28 6.07
N LEU A 60 -3.91 -4.81 7.12
CA LEU A 60 -3.51 -4.59 8.50
C LEU A 60 -2.11 -5.16 8.77
N PHE A 61 -1.83 -6.37 8.28
CA PHE A 61 -0.53 -6.99 8.41
C PHE A 61 0.55 -6.16 7.70
N HIS A 62 0.30 -5.71 6.47
CA HIS A 62 1.18 -4.79 5.73
C HIS A 62 1.46 -3.50 6.52
N LEU A 63 0.42 -2.85 7.05
CA LEU A 63 0.60 -1.66 7.89
C LEU A 63 1.40 -1.95 9.16
N SER A 64 1.15 -3.08 9.82
CA SER A 64 1.86 -3.45 11.05
C SER A 64 3.37 -3.59 10.78
N LEU A 65 3.76 -4.16 9.64
CA LEU A 65 5.16 -4.24 9.22
C LEU A 65 5.74 -2.85 8.98
N LEU A 66 5.03 -1.97 8.25
CA LEU A 66 5.49 -0.60 8.00
C LEU A 66 5.65 0.21 9.30
N VAL A 67 4.72 0.09 10.24
CA VAL A 67 4.78 0.76 11.54
C VAL A 67 5.94 0.21 12.38
N THR A 68 6.15 -1.11 12.37
CA THR A 68 7.27 -1.76 13.06
C THR A 68 8.60 -1.23 12.51
N MET A 69 8.76 -1.17 11.18
CA MET A 69 9.95 -0.59 10.56
C MET A 69 10.15 0.88 10.93
N ASP A 70 9.08 1.68 11.02
CA ASP A 70 9.19 3.10 11.41
C ASP A 70 9.58 3.28 12.88
N LEU A 71 9.20 2.35 13.76
CA LEU A 71 9.48 2.42 15.19
C LEU A 71 10.85 1.86 15.58
N TYR A 72 11.28 0.77 14.93
CA TYR A 72 12.50 0.04 15.33
C TYR A 72 13.72 0.36 14.47
N MET A 73 13.56 0.98 13.30
CA MET A 73 14.70 1.34 12.44
C MET A 73 14.97 2.85 12.48
N ASP A 74 16.06 3.24 13.14
CA ASP A 74 16.53 4.63 13.16
C ASP A 74 17.36 5.02 11.92
N SER A 75 17.69 4.02 11.08
CA SER A 75 18.51 4.21 9.89
C SER A 75 17.74 4.83 8.72
N ARG A 76 18.45 5.60 7.87
CA ARG A 76 17.88 6.12 6.60
C ARG A 76 17.45 5.00 5.65
N TRP A 77 18.03 3.81 5.80
CA TRP A 77 17.66 2.60 5.05
C TRP A 77 16.23 2.11 5.34
N LYS A 78 15.56 2.63 6.38
CA LYS A 78 14.17 2.25 6.71
C LYS A 78 13.20 2.47 5.55
N PHE A 79 13.36 3.55 4.79
CA PHE A 79 12.47 3.85 3.66
C PHE A 79 12.67 2.87 2.51
N PHE A 80 13.90 2.40 2.31
CA PHE A 80 14.20 1.35 1.34
C PHE A 80 13.60 0.00 1.77
N ALA A 81 13.67 -0.35 3.06
CA ALA A 81 13.03 -1.56 3.59
C ALA A 81 11.49 -1.50 3.47
N MET A 82 10.89 -0.35 3.75
CA MET A 82 9.45 -0.10 3.57
C MET A 82 9.02 -0.18 2.09
N LEU A 83 9.85 0.34 1.19
CA LEU A 83 9.65 0.22 -0.26
C LEU A 83 9.69 -1.25 -0.68
N LEU A 84 10.73 -1.99 -0.30
CA LEU A 84 10.88 -3.40 -0.62
C LEU A 84 9.70 -4.23 -0.12
N THR A 85 9.27 -4.00 1.12
CA THR A 85 8.09 -4.66 1.71
C THR A 85 6.82 -4.37 0.93
N SER A 86 6.63 -3.11 0.51
CA SER A 86 5.46 -2.73 -0.30
C SER A 86 5.50 -3.37 -1.70
N ILE A 87 6.68 -3.47 -2.32
CA ILE A 87 6.87 -4.15 -3.61
C ILE A 87 6.57 -5.64 -3.50
N LEU A 88 7.01 -6.31 -2.44
CA LEU A 88 6.73 -7.73 -2.22
C LEU A 88 5.22 -8.00 -2.12
N PHE A 89 4.50 -7.16 -1.38
CA PHE A 89 3.04 -7.25 -1.31
C PHE A 89 2.39 -6.97 -2.66
N LEU A 90 2.82 -5.92 -3.37
CA LEU A 90 2.32 -5.60 -4.70
C LEU A 90 2.54 -6.76 -5.67
N PHE A 91 3.70 -7.41 -5.64
CA PHE A 91 4.00 -8.57 -6.48
C PHE A 91 3.13 -9.77 -6.11
N GLY A 92 3.01 -10.09 -4.82
CA GLY A 92 2.19 -11.21 -4.33
C GLY A 92 0.73 -11.09 -4.73
N PHE A 93 0.11 -9.92 -4.50
CA PHE A 93 -1.27 -9.67 -4.92
C PHE A 93 -1.40 -9.44 -6.43
N GLY A 94 -0.40 -8.85 -7.08
CA GLY A 94 -0.36 -8.64 -8.52
C GLY A 94 -0.34 -9.94 -9.32
N MET A 95 0.31 -11.00 -8.81
CA MET A 95 0.26 -12.33 -9.41
C MET A 95 -1.16 -12.92 -9.39
N MET A 96 -1.99 -12.54 -8.42
CA MET A 96 -3.39 -12.97 -8.32
C MET A 96 -4.34 -12.13 -9.20
N ALA A 97 -3.83 -11.11 -9.90
CA ALA A 97 -4.63 -10.21 -10.74
C ALA A 97 -5.36 -10.92 -11.89
N MET A 98 -4.86 -12.07 -12.35
CA MET A 98 -5.40 -12.80 -13.51
C MET A 98 -6.83 -13.33 -13.31
N HIS A 99 -7.25 -13.55 -12.06
CA HIS A 99 -8.59 -14.03 -11.71
C HIS A 99 -9.29 -13.07 -10.74
N ALA A 100 -8.90 -11.80 -10.75
CA ALA A 100 -9.13 -10.91 -9.62
C ALA A 100 -10.58 -10.45 -9.50
N PRO A 101 -11.29 -10.85 -8.43
CA PRO A 101 -12.48 -10.17 -7.97
C PRO A 101 -12.19 -8.67 -7.75
N PRO A 102 -13.18 -7.78 -7.92
CA PRO A 102 -12.99 -6.33 -7.85
C PRO A 102 -12.32 -5.86 -6.56
N SER A 103 -12.62 -6.49 -5.42
CA SER A 103 -12.03 -6.18 -4.12
C SER A 103 -10.51 -6.39 -4.07
N LEU A 104 -9.98 -7.38 -4.81
CA LEU A 104 -8.54 -7.63 -4.93
C LEU A 104 -7.85 -6.47 -5.66
N GLY A 105 -8.53 -5.88 -6.66
CA GLY A 105 -8.08 -4.66 -7.33
C GLY A 105 -7.86 -3.49 -6.35
N GLY A 106 -8.72 -3.35 -5.34
CA GLY A 106 -8.53 -2.38 -4.26
C GLY A 106 -7.22 -2.58 -3.48
N MET A 107 -6.88 -3.84 -3.14
CA MET A 107 -5.63 -4.18 -2.45
C MET A 107 -4.39 -3.96 -3.33
N ILE A 108 -4.46 -4.29 -4.62
CA ILE A 108 -3.38 -4.00 -5.58
C ILE A 108 -3.16 -2.49 -5.66
N PHE A 109 -4.24 -1.71 -5.76
CA PHE A 109 -4.13 -0.26 -5.85
C PHE A 109 -3.56 0.36 -4.55
N TRP A 110 -3.92 -0.20 -3.39
CA TRP A 110 -3.34 0.18 -2.08
C TRP A 110 -1.82 -0.03 -2.05
N THR A 111 -1.38 -1.24 -2.40
CA THR A 111 0.04 -1.61 -2.37
C THR A 111 0.85 -0.88 -3.43
N PHE A 112 0.25 -0.57 -4.59
CA PHE A 112 0.84 0.26 -5.63
C PHE A 112 1.06 1.69 -5.14
N LEU A 113 0.04 2.33 -4.57
CA LEU A 113 0.13 3.70 -4.06
C LEU A 113 1.14 3.78 -2.90
N SER A 114 1.13 2.81 -1.98
CA SER A 114 2.12 2.70 -0.90
C SER A 114 3.55 2.62 -1.47
N SER A 115 3.77 1.76 -2.45
CA SER A 115 5.08 1.59 -3.10
C SER A 115 5.54 2.89 -3.79
N LEU A 116 4.64 3.56 -4.50
CA LEU A 116 4.92 4.83 -5.17
C LEU A 116 5.33 5.92 -4.16
N LEU A 117 4.62 6.03 -3.03
CA LEU A 117 4.95 6.98 -1.97
C LEU A 117 6.35 6.72 -1.39
N PHE A 118 6.69 5.46 -1.09
CA PHE A 118 8.02 5.13 -0.58
C PHE A 118 9.13 5.32 -1.62
N LEU A 119 8.84 5.09 -2.90
CA LEU A 119 9.78 5.35 -3.99
C LEU A 119 10.10 6.85 -4.10
N LEU A 120 9.09 7.72 -4.03
CA LEU A 120 9.27 9.17 -4.01
C LEU A 120 10.08 9.63 -2.78
N LEU A 121 9.83 9.04 -1.61
CA LEU A 121 10.60 9.32 -0.39
C LEU A 121 12.07 8.89 -0.53
N CYS A 122 12.33 7.71 -1.07
CA CYS A 122 13.68 7.24 -1.35
C CYS A 122 14.39 8.16 -2.35
N PHE A 123 13.72 8.53 -3.44
CA PHE A 123 14.25 9.45 -4.45
C PHE A 123 14.64 10.80 -3.82
N ARG A 124 13.75 11.38 -3.01
CA ARG A 124 14.03 12.63 -2.28
C ARG A 124 15.26 12.50 -1.38
N GLN A 125 15.45 11.38 -0.71
CA GLN A 125 16.63 11.16 0.14
C GLN A 125 17.92 11.08 -0.65
N VAL A 126 17.89 10.39 -1.79
CA VAL A 126 19.04 10.31 -2.71
C VAL A 126 19.38 11.71 -3.23
N CYS A 127 18.39 12.48 -3.70
CA CYS A 127 18.61 13.86 -4.13
C CYS A 127 19.23 14.72 -3.02
N LEU A 128 18.70 14.67 -1.79
CA LEU A 128 19.25 15.42 -0.66
C LEU A 128 20.69 14.99 -0.31
N PHE A 129 21.01 13.70 -0.44
CA PHE A 129 22.36 13.20 -0.22
C PHE A 129 23.34 13.75 -1.26
N PHE A 130 22.98 13.72 -2.54
CA PHE A 130 23.79 14.32 -3.61
C PHE A 130 23.94 15.82 -3.44
N LEU A 131 22.85 16.54 -3.13
CA LEU A 131 22.86 17.99 -3.00
C LEU A 131 23.75 18.44 -1.82
N ARG A 132 23.69 17.75 -0.67
CA ARG A 132 24.61 17.98 0.45
C ARG A 132 26.06 17.70 0.07
N ARG A 133 26.31 16.62 -0.66
CA ARG A 133 27.67 16.26 -1.10
C ARG A 133 28.27 17.29 -2.06
N PHE A 134 27.47 17.88 -2.94
CA PHE A 134 27.91 18.93 -3.85
C PHE A 134 28.18 20.24 -3.11
N PHE A 135 27.23 20.73 -2.29
CA PHE A 135 27.40 22.01 -1.58
C PHE A 135 28.51 21.99 -0.52
N CYS A 136 28.77 20.86 0.16
CA CYS A 136 29.92 20.76 1.08
C CYS A 136 31.28 20.68 0.37
N ARG A 137 31.30 20.46 -0.96
CA ARG A 137 32.56 20.34 -1.73
C ARG A 137 33.02 21.68 -2.30
N GLU A 138 32.14 22.68 -2.39
CA GLU A 138 32.47 24.04 -2.84
C GLU A 138 32.97 24.95 -1.70
N SER A 139 32.92 24.50 -0.44
CA SER A 139 33.31 25.29 0.74
C SER A 139 34.73 24.97 1.27
N VAL A 140 35.63 24.43 0.44
CA VAL A 140 37.04 24.15 0.79
C VAL A 140 37.97 24.80 -0.22
#